data_AF-A0A355XS19-F1
#
_entry.id   AF-A0A355XS19-F1
#
_cell.length_a   1.000
_cell.length_b   1.000
_cell.length_c   1.000
_cell.angle_alpha   90.00
_cell.angle_beta   90.00
_cell.angle_gamma   90.00
#
_symmetry.space_group_name_H-M   'P 1'
#
loop_
_entity.id
_entity.type
_entity.pdbx_description
1 polymer ?
#
loop_
_entity_poly.entity_id
_entity_poly.type
_entity_poly.pdbx_seq_one_letter_code
_entity_poly.pdbx_strand_id
1 'polypeptide(L)'
;MSAKIQQIAAAALALIVVGFTVALVFAESAVSSGTALVPHAAHGLSAWSLVVASIIYTYDGWYYAAYFSGEIKGGSGAVARACIKGTVIVILLYVFLVTALAWKVPLASLAGKELALASALEMVVSPLASTVVLVAAIIMLLAYQNLLYMTTPRIIQALAVDGLAVSRAGEISKGGNPIFAVLLSWGFSVFLIMIGGFEFLLYLSVFFYLYLYVLLIAGVIILRSRQPDADRPYRAWGHPWSTYTCLFGWILISLFQVGVEIDTAAYAAIFVAISWPVYRVIVRSGSNYKIKNPKG
;
A
#
# COMPACT_ATOMS: atom_id res chain seq x y z
N MET A 1 6.45 14.04 18.43
CA MET A 1 7.81 13.61 18.01
C MET A 1 7.75 12.75 16.75
N SER A 2 6.89 11.73 16.68
CA SER A 2 6.74 10.85 15.51
C SER A 2 6.37 11.56 14.20
N ALA A 3 5.48 12.56 14.22
CA ALA A 3 5.11 13.32 13.02
C ALA A 3 6.30 14.07 12.37
N LYS A 4 7.20 14.66 13.18
CA LYS A 4 8.40 15.33 12.67
C LYS A 4 9.39 14.35 12.07
N ILE A 5 9.57 13.18 12.70
CA ILE A 5 10.43 12.11 12.19
C ILE A 5 9.91 11.62 10.84
N GLN A 6 8.60 11.40 10.72
CA GLN A 6 7.98 10.95 9.48
C GLN A 6 8.06 12.01 8.37
N GLN A 7 7.89 13.29 8.71
CA GLN A 7 8.07 14.39 7.75
C GLN A 7 9.52 14.48 7.24
N ILE A 8 10.49 14.34 8.13
CA ILE A 8 11.92 14.32 7.77
C ILE A 8 12.24 13.10 6.91
N ALA A 9 11.72 11.92 7.25
CA ALA A 9 11.92 10.70 6.47
C ALA A 9 11.30 10.82 5.07
N ALA A 10 10.09 11.34 4.96
CA ALA A 10 9.42 11.56 3.68
C ALA A 10 10.14 12.61 2.81
N ALA A 11 10.61 13.70 3.42
CA ALA A 11 11.39 14.73 2.73
C ALA A 11 12.76 14.18 2.27
N ALA A 12 13.43 13.41 3.11
CA ALA A 12 14.67 12.73 2.76
C ALA A 12 14.45 11.77 1.59
N LEU A 13 13.37 10.99 1.59
CA LEU A 13 13.03 10.08 0.49
C LEU A 13 12.77 10.84 -0.82
N ALA A 14 12.00 11.93 -0.77
CA ALA A 14 11.79 12.77 -1.95
C ALA A 14 13.11 13.34 -2.49
N LEU A 15 13.99 13.81 -1.61
CA LEU A 15 15.31 14.33 -1.99
C LEU A 15 16.23 13.25 -2.56
N ILE A 16 16.19 12.04 -2.00
CA ILE A 16 16.95 10.88 -2.46
C ILE A 16 16.47 10.50 -3.87
N VAL A 17 15.15 10.37 -4.09
CA VAL A 17 14.59 10.05 -5.41
C VAL A 17 14.92 11.14 -6.42
N VAL A 18 14.75 12.42 -6.07
CA VAL A 18 15.08 13.54 -6.97
C VAL A 18 16.58 13.57 -7.26
N GLY A 19 17.42 13.48 -6.24
CA GLY A 19 18.87 13.51 -6.38
C GLY A 19 19.40 12.38 -7.25
N PHE A 20 18.86 11.17 -7.10
CA PHE A 20 19.22 10.04 -7.95
C PHE A 20 18.70 10.15 -9.36
N THR A 21 17.46 10.64 -9.54
CA THR A 21 16.93 10.85 -10.89
C THR A 21 17.76 11.89 -11.63
N VAL A 22 18.16 12.97 -10.95
CA VAL A 22 19.09 13.97 -11.47
C VAL A 22 20.45 13.34 -11.80
N ALA A 23 21.03 12.54 -10.89
CA ALA A 23 22.30 11.86 -11.15
C ALA A 23 22.23 10.94 -12.38
N LEU A 24 21.14 10.19 -12.57
CA LEU A 24 20.93 9.36 -13.76
C LEU A 24 20.84 10.20 -15.03
N VAL A 25 20.11 11.33 -15.01
CA VAL A 25 19.97 12.21 -16.17
C VAL A 25 21.33 12.77 -16.62
N PHE A 26 22.19 13.16 -15.66
CA PHE A 26 23.50 13.75 -15.95
C PHE A 26 24.62 12.73 -16.19
N ALA A 27 24.43 11.47 -15.82
CA ALA A 27 25.44 10.46 -16.02
C ALA A 27 25.53 9.99 -17.48
N GLU A 28 26.72 9.51 -17.88
CA GLU A 28 26.95 8.97 -19.21
C GLU A 28 26.10 7.72 -19.43
N SER A 29 25.49 7.60 -20.60
CA SER A 29 24.60 6.46 -20.89
C SER A 29 25.39 5.16 -20.90
N ALA A 30 25.00 4.19 -20.07
CA ALA A 30 25.57 2.83 -20.09
C ALA A 30 25.03 1.97 -21.27
N VAL A 31 24.19 2.55 -22.12
CA VAL A 31 23.63 1.90 -23.31
C VAL A 31 24.70 1.84 -24.39
N SER A 32 25.42 0.73 -24.50
CA SER A 32 26.12 0.39 -25.73
C SER A 32 25.09 0.13 -26.83
N SER A 33 25.27 0.72 -28.02
CA SER A 33 24.34 0.61 -29.17
C SER A 33 24.24 -0.81 -29.79
N GLY A 34 24.58 -1.85 -29.04
CA GLY A 34 24.17 -3.20 -29.38
C GLY A 34 22.68 -3.30 -29.13
N THR A 35 21.91 -3.71 -30.15
CA THR A 35 20.51 -4.11 -30.01
C THR A 35 20.41 -5.17 -28.92
N ALA A 36 20.22 -4.74 -27.67
CA ALA A 36 19.85 -5.62 -26.59
C ALA A 36 18.49 -6.17 -27.01
N LEU A 37 18.52 -7.39 -27.53
CA LEU A 37 17.32 -8.17 -27.77
C LEU A 37 16.60 -8.17 -26.43
N VAL A 38 15.51 -7.40 -26.34
CA VAL A 38 14.54 -7.58 -25.27
C VAL A 38 14.25 -9.07 -25.32
N PRO A 39 14.60 -9.83 -24.27
CA PRO A 39 14.25 -11.24 -24.25
C PRO A 39 12.76 -11.31 -24.61
N HIS A 40 12.36 -12.23 -25.49
CA HIS A 40 10.95 -12.46 -25.85
C HIS A 40 10.15 -12.99 -24.63
N ALA A 41 10.32 -12.35 -23.46
CA ALA A 41 9.87 -12.79 -22.17
C ALA A 41 8.39 -12.45 -22.02
N ALA A 42 7.60 -13.52 -22.12
CA ALA A 42 6.23 -13.69 -21.67
C ALA A 42 5.19 -12.73 -22.28
N HIS A 43 4.77 -13.03 -23.52
CA HIS A 43 3.53 -12.53 -24.13
C HIS A 43 2.27 -13.16 -23.50
N GLY A 44 2.23 -13.33 -22.18
CA GLY A 44 1.12 -13.95 -21.45
C GLY A 44 0.32 -12.94 -20.63
N LEU A 45 -0.98 -13.16 -20.51
CA LEU A 45 -1.86 -12.35 -19.63
C LEU A 45 -1.36 -12.37 -18.16
N SER A 46 -0.70 -13.45 -17.73
CA SER A 46 -0.06 -13.59 -16.40
C SER A 46 1.10 -12.62 -16.16
N ALA A 47 1.94 -12.35 -17.16
CA ALA A 47 3.00 -11.36 -17.01
C ALA A 47 2.42 -9.95 -16.79
N TRP A 48 1.31 -9.64 -17.46
CA TRP A 48 0.59 -8.39 -17.26
C TRP A 48 -0.10 -8.30 -15.90
N SER A 49 -0.55 -9.42 -15.34
CA SER A 49 -1.08 -9.47 -13.97
C SER A 49 -0.06 -9.00 -12.94
N LEU A 50 1.19 -9.47 -13.04
CA LEU A 50 2.28 -9.04 -12.14
C LEU A 50 2.58 -7.54 -12.28
N VAL A 51 2.59 -7.03 -13.51
CA VAL A 51 2.80 -5.59 -13.80
C VAL A 51 1.68 -4.76 -13.17
N VAL A 52 0.42 -5.13 -13.39
CA VAL A 52 -0.74 -4.44 -12.83
C VAL A 52 -0.72 -4.49 -11.30
N ALA A 53 -0.44 -5.65 -10.72
CA ALA A 53 -0.35 -5.84 -9.26
C ALA A 53 0.76 -4.97 -8.65
N SER A 54 1.93 -4.94 -9.30
CA SER A 54 3.07 -4.14 -8.87
C SER A 54 2.77 -2.64 -8.93
N ILE A 55 2.08 -2.16 -9.98
CA ILE A 55 1.64 -0.76 -10.09
C ILE A 55 0.64 -0.43 -8.97
N ILE A 56 -0.39 -1.26 -8.75
CA ILE A 56 -1.38 -1.02 -7.69
C ILE A 56 -0.70 -0.95 -6.33
N TYR A 57 0.16 -1.92 -6.03
CA TYR A 57 0.91 -1.96 -4.77
C TYR A 57 1.80 -0.71 -4.59
N THR A 58 2.47 -0.28 -5.66
CA THR A 58 3.36 0.89 -5.64
C THR A 58 2.62 2.21 -5.35
N TYR A 59 1.36 2.33 -5.76
CA TYR A 59 0.53 3.53 -5.56
C TYR A 59 -0.43 3.43 -4.36
N ASP A 60 -0.45 2.31 -3.64
CA ASP A 60 -1.25 2.19 -2.42
C ASP A 60 -0.78 3.16 -1.33
N GLY A 61 -1.68 3.52 -0.42
CA GLY A 61 -1.41 4.48 0.65
C GLY A 61 -1.72 5.94 0.32
N TRP A 62 -2.24 6.22 -0.87
CA TRP A 62 -2.71 7.55 -1.30
C TRP A 62 -3.75 8.18 -0.34
N TYR A 63 -4.48 7.37 0.42
CA TYR A 63 -5.50 7.80 1.38
C TYR A 63 -4.97 7.98 2.82
N TYR A 64 -3.68 7.76 3.09
CA TYR A 64 -3.16 7.78 4.47
C TYR A 64 -3.36 9.11 5.20
N ALA A 65 -3.42 10.24 4.49
CA ALA A 65 -3.71 11.53 5.11
C ALA A 65 -5.10 11.57 5.78
N ALA A 66 -6.03 10.68 5.41
CA ALA A 66 -7.33 10.56 6.07
C ALA A 66 -7.24 10.10 7.54
N TYR A 67 -6.25 9.27 7.89
CA TYR A 67 -6.03 8.85 9.27
C TYR A 67 -5.62 10.00 10.19
N PHE A 68 -4.98 11.03 9.63
CA PHE A 68 -4.54 12.23 10.34
C PHE A 68 -5.47 13.42 10.09
N SER A 69 -6.72 13.16 9.69
CA SER A 69 -7.71 14.19 9.39
C SER A 69 -7.94 15.18 10.53
N GLY A 70 -7.85 14.72 11.79
CA GLY A 70 -7.96 15.58 12.98
C GLY A 70 -6.76 16.50 13.22
N GLU A 71 -5.59 16.22 12.63
CA GLU A 71 -4.37 17.01 12.78
C GLU A 71 -4.13 17.96 11.58
N ILE A 72 -4.78 17.70 10.46
CA ILE A 72 -4.62 18.48 9.23
C ILE A 72 -5.36 19.82 9.36
N LYS A 73 -4.57 20.90 9.38
CA LYS A 73 -5.07 22.27 9.30
C LYS A 73 -5.55 22.58 7.88
N GLY A 74 -6.59 23.40 7.74
CA GLY A 74 -7.06 23.88 6.43
C GLY A 74 -8.56 23.72 6.15
N GLY A 75 -9.35 23.43 7.18
CA GLY A 75 -10.81 23.38 7.09
C GLY A 75 -11.35 22.10 6.43
N SER A 76 -12.64 22.13 6.17
CA SER A 76 -13.38 21.00 5.63
C SER A 76 -12.92 20.72 4.18
N GLY A 77 -12.43 19.51 3.94
CA GLY A 77 -11.84 19.10 2.64
C GLY A 77 -10.31 19.27 2.51
N ALA A 78 -9.60 19.77 3.52
CA ALA A 78 -8.13 19.84 3.51
C ALA A 78 -7.48 18.47 3.31
N VAL A 79 -8.04 17.45 3.95
CA VAL A 79 -7.62 16.05 3.86
C VAL A 79 -7.66 15.54 2.42
N ALA A 80 -8.79 15.73 1.73
CA ALA A 80 -8.93 15.30 0.34
C ALA A 80 -7.92 15.99 -0.59
N ARG A 81 -7.72 17.30 -0.41
CA ARG A 81 -6.72 18.06 -1.16
C ARG A 81 -5.30 17.58 -0.88
N ALA A 82 -4.99 17.23 0.37
CA ALA A 82 -3.69 16.67 0.75
C ALA A 82 -3.44 15.32 0.08
N CYS A 83 -4.41 14.40 0.09
CA CYS A 83 -4.32 13.12 -0.62
C CYS A 83 -4.06 13.32 -2.12
N ILE A 84 -4.84 14.19 -2.78
CA ILE A 84 -4.71 14.43 -4.23
C ILE A 84 -3.36 15.04 -4.56
N LYS A 85 -2.94 16.10 -3.86
CA LYS A 85 -1.64 16.75 -4.10
C LYS A 85 -0.47 15.78 -3.86
N GLY A 86 -0.52 15.02 -2.77
CA GLY A 86 0.49 14.01 -2.46
C GLY A 86 0.60 12.96 -3.57
N THR A 87 -0.55 12.44 -4.01
CA THR A 87 -0.60 11.43 -5.09
C THR A 87 -0.03 11.97 -6.40
N VAL A 88 -0.39 13.19 -6.80
CA VAL A 88 0.14 13.82 -8.03
C VAL A 88 1.66 14.00 -7.95
N ILE A 89 2.19 14.43 -6.81
CA ILE A 89 3.64 14.57 -6.62
C ILE A 89 4.33 13.21 -6.77
N VAL A 90 3.79 12.15 -6.15
CA VAL A 90 4.34 10.80 -6.25
C VAL A 90 4.30 10.27 -7.69
N ILE A 91 3.19 10.49 -8.42
CA ILE A 91 3.09 10.12 -9.84
C ILE A 91 4.20 10.79 -10.65
N LEU A 92 4.42 12.10 -10.47
CA LEU A 92 5.46 12.83 -11.20
C LEU A 92 6.86 12.29 -10.88
N LEU A 93 7.15 12.03 -9.60
CA LEU A 93 8.43 11.47 -9.19
C LEU A 93 8.68 10.08 -9.77
N TYR A 94 7.68 9.20 -9.76
CA TYR A 94 7.79 7.85 -10.31
C TYR A 94 7.94 7.85 -11.82
N VAL A 95 7.13 8.64 -12.54
CA VAL A 95 7.26 8.76 -14.00
C VAL A 95 8.63 9.33 -14.36
N PHE A 96 9.10 10.35 -13.64
CA PHE A 96 10.41 10.94 -13.88
C PHE A 96 11.55 9.94 -13.65
N LEU A 97 11.51 9.19 -12.55
CA LEU A 97 12.49 8.16 -12.23
C LEU A 97 12.50 7.03 -13.27
N VAL A 98 11.33 6.46 -13.60
CA VAL A 98 11.21 5.36 -14.56
C VAL A 98 11.65 5.80 -15.96
N THR A 99 11.32 7.03 -16.36
CA THR A 99 11.76 7.58 -17.65
C THR A 99 13.27 7.77 -17.69
N ALA A 100 13.89 8.28 -16.62
CA ALA A 100 15.34 8.42 -16.52
C ALA A 100 16.05 7.06 -16.59
N LEU A 101 15.52 6.04 -15.91
CA LEU A 101 16.02 4.66 -15.96
C LEU A 101 15.92 4.09 -17.38
N ALA A 102 14.75 4.20 -18.02
CA ALA A 102 14.54 3.71 -19.38
C ALA A 102 15.43 4.38 -20.42
N TRP A 103 15.83 5.64 -20.19
CA TRP A 103 16.74 6.36 -21.09
C TRP A 103 18.21 5.98 -20.87
N LYS A 104 18.64 5.75 -19.64
CA LYS A 104 20.06 5.65 -19.28
C LYS A 104 20.57 4.23 -19.10
N VAL A 105 19.68 3.27 -18.86
CA VAL A 105 20.01 1.90 -18.50
C VAL A 105 19.34 0.92 -19.46
N PRO A 106 20.04 -0.12 -19.94
CA PRO A 106 19.40 -1.22 -20.65
C PRO A 106 18.43 -1.96 -19.71
N LEU A 107 17.11 -1.79 -19.87
CA LEU A 107 16.14 -2.38 -18.93
C LEU A 107 16.23 -3.91 -18.80
N ALA A 108 16.71 -4.59 -19.84
CA ALA A 108 16.96 -6.03 -19.80
C ALA A 108 18.02 -6.44 -18.77
N SER A 109 19.02 -5.58 -18.46
CA SER A 109 20.03 -5.87 -17.44
C SER A 109 19.50 -5.73 -16.02
N LEU A 110 18.34 -5.10 -15.85
CA LEU A 110 17.65 -4.96 -14.56
C LEU A 110 16.70 -6.13 -14.27
N ALA A 111 16.40 -6.97 -15.26
CA ALA A 111 15.54 -8.13 -15.08
C ALA A 111 16.13 -9.10 -14.04
N GLY A 112 15.31 -9.52 -13.07
CA GLY A 112 15.72 -10.43 -12.00
C GLY A 112 16.59 -9.78 -10.90
N LYS A 113 16.86 -8.47 -10.97
CA LYS A 113 17.55 -7.75 -9.90
C LYS A 113 16.55 -7.34 -8.83
N GLU A 114 16.78 -7.78 -7.58
CA GLU A 114 15.93 -7.43 -6.44
C GLU A 114 15.88 -5.91 -6.18
N LEU A 115 16.99 -5.20 -6.42
CA LEU A 115 17.09 -3.76 -6.25
C LEU A 115 17.53 -3.07 -7.56
N ALA A 116 16.60 -2.99 -8.51
CA ALA A 116 16.83 -2.44 -9.85
C ALA A 116 17.50 -1.05 -9.83
N LEU A 117 17.12 -0.16 -8.90
CA LEU A 117 17.69 1.19 -8.82
C LEU A 117 19.16 1.19 -8.38
N ALA A 118 19.55 0.33 -7.44
CA ALA A 118 20.94 0.24 -7.02
C ALA A 118 21.82 -0.34 -8.15
N SER A 119 21.33 -1.38 -8.83
CA SER A 119 22.01 -1.94 -10.01
C SER A 119 22.15 -0.92 -11.15
N ALA A 120 21.12 -0.11 -11.40
CA ALA A 120 21.19 0.97 -12.39
C ALA A 120 22.28 2.00 -12.05
N LEU A 121 22.38 2.42 -10.78
CA LEU A 121 23.37 3.40 -10.34
C LEU A 121 24.79 2.85 -10.30
N GLU A 122 24.94 1.55 -10.03
CA GLU A 122 26.23 0.86 -10.16
C GLU A 122 26.75 0.91 -11.60
N MET A 123 25.86 0.71 -12.58
CA MET A 123 26.21 0.70 -14.00
C MET A 123 26.52 2.08 -14.56
N VAL A 124 25.80 3.12 -14.14
CA VAL A 124 25.82 4.44 -14.79
C VAL A 124 26.62 5.49 -13.99
N VAL A 125 26.66 5.37 -12.66
CA VAL A 125 27.27 6.39 -11.78
C VAL A 125 28.52 5.86 -11.09
N SER A 126 28.37 4.94 -10.13
CA SER A 126 29.48 4.30 -9.41
C SER A 126 28.99 3.22 -8.43
N PRO A 127 29.86 2.27 -8.02
CA PRO A 127 29.57 1.32 -6.94
C PRO A 127 29.25 1.99 -5.60
N LEU A 128 29.85 3.15 -5.33
CA LEU A 128 29.58 3.91 -4.10
C LEU A 128 28.15 4.46 -4.11
N ALA A 129 27.66 4.96 -5.25
CA ALA A 129 26.27 5.40 -5.40
C ALA A 129 25.27 4.26 -5.16
N SER A 130 25.54 3.06 -5.71
CA SER A 130 24.73 1.85 -5.46
C SER A 130 24.65 1.49 -3.97
N THR A 131 25.79 1.52 -3.27
CA THR A 131 25.84 1.20 -1.83
C THR A 131 25.03 2.19 -1.00
N VAL A 132 25.11 3.49 -1.31
CA VAL A 132 24.33 4.52 -0.63
C VAL A 132 22.82 4.27 -0.79
N VAL A 133 22.38 3.89 -1.99
CA VAL A 133 20.97 3.59 -2.27
C VAL A 133 20.51 2.35 -1.51
N LEU A 134 21.32 1.30 -1.49
CA LEU A 134 21.03 0.08 -0.77
C LEU A 134 20.88 0.35 0.73
N VAL A 135 21.81 1.09 1.34
CA VAL A 135 21.74 1.47 2.76
C VAL A 135 20.50 2.33 3.05
N ALA A 136 20.23 3.31 2.19
CA ALA A 136 19.03 4.13 2.31
C ALA A 136 17.76 3.27 2.24
N ALA A 137 17.67 2.34 1.28
CA ALA A 137 16.54 1.43 1.13
C ALA A 137 16.32 0.58 2.40
N ILE A 138 17.38 0.01 2.97
CA ILE A 138 17.30 -0.77 4.22
C ILE A 138 16.76 0.08 5.38
N ILE A 139 17.33 1.28 5.58
CA ILE A 139 16.89 2.19 6.66
C ILE A 139 15.41 2.55 6.47
N MET A 140 14.97 2.77 5.24
CA MET A 140 13.58 3.10 4.93
C MET A 140 12.64 1.93 5.18
N LEU A 141 13.00 0.71 4.79
CA LEU A 141 12.22 -0.49 5.08
C LEU A 141 12.07 -0.70 6.59
N LEU A 142 13.13 -0.48 7.37
CA LEU A 142 13.07 -0.56 8.84
C LEU A 142 12.17 0.52 9.45
N ALA A 143 12.25 1.75 8.95
CA ALA A 143 11.39 2.85 9.39
C ALA A 143 9.90 2.58 9.06
N TYR A 144 9.62 2.07 7.86
CA TYR A 144 8.28 1.69 7.44
C TYR A 144 7.74 0.53 8.28
N GLN A 145 8.55 -0.49 8.53
CA GLN A 145 8.18 -1.61 9.38
C GLN A 145 7.89 -1.18 10.82
N ASN A 146 8.66 -0.22 11.36
CA ASN A 146 8.38 0.37 12.67
C ASN A 146 7.01 1.05 12.71
N LEU A 147 6.65 1.79 11.66
CA LEU A 147 5.33 2.43 11.55
C LEU A 147 4.20 1.38 11.56
N LEU A 148 4.35 0.28 10.81
CA LEU A 148 3.36 -0.80 10.78
C LEU A 148 3.18 -1.47 12.16
N TYR A 149 4.26 -1.64 12.92
CA TYR A 149 4.18 -2.13 14.30
C TYR A 149 3.47 -1.16 15.26
N MET A 150 3.39 0.12 14.91
CA MET A 150 2.64 1.11 15.69
C MET A 150 1.16 1.20 15.27
N THR A 151 0.83 1.00 13.99
CA THR A 151 -0.53 1.19 13.46
C THR A 151 -1.36 -0.09 13.54
N THR A 152 -0.82 -1.23 13.11
CA THR A 152 -1.58 -2.49 13.00
C THR A 152 -2.16 -2.94 14.34
N PRO A 153 -1.40 -2.95 15.46
CA PRO A 153 -1.95 -3.34 16.75
C PRO A 153 -3.05 -2.41 17.26
N ARG A 154 -2.98 -1.11 16.94
CA ARG A 154 -4.01 -0.13 17.32
C ARG A 154 -5.32 -0.33 16.56
N ILE A 155 -5.25 -0.75 15.29
CA ILE A 155 -6.44 -1.13 14.52
C ILE A 155 -7.09 -2.37 15.15
N ILE A 156 -6.30 -3.40 15.46
CA ILE A 156 -6.80 -4.63 16.11
C ILE A 156 -7.38 -4.30 17.48
N GLN A 157 -6.75 -3.40 18.24
CA GLN A 157 -7.23 -2.95 19.54
C GLN A 157 -8.57 -2.20 19.41
N ALA A 158 -8.70 -1.26 18.48
CA ALA A 158 -9.95 -0.53 18.24
C ALA A 158 -11.08 -1.50 17.87
N LEU A 159 -10.80 -2.47 16.98
CA LEU A 159 -11.74 -3.53 16.65
C LEU A 159 -12.11 -4.38 17.88
N ALA A 160 -11.18 -4.65 18.79
CA ALA A 160 -11.45 -5.41 20.01
C ALA A 160 -12.32 -4.64 21.01
N VAL A 161 -12.11 -3.32 21.14
CA VAL A 161 -12.95 -2.42 21.94
C VAL A 161 -14.38 -2.37 21.39
N ASP A 162 -14.53 -2.37 20.05
CA ASP A 162 -15.83 -2.45 19.37
C ASP A 162 -16.46 -3.86 19.43
N GLY A 163 -15.77 -4.84 20.00
CA GLY A 163 -16.23 -6.24 20.12
C GLY A 163 -16.13 -7.05 18.81
N LEU A 164 -15.42 -6.53 17.81
CA LEU A 164 -15.22 -7.12 16.48
C LEU A 164 -13.92 -7.95 16.39
N ALA A 165 -13.04 -7.86 17.40
CA ALA A 165 -11.82 -8.67 17.54
C ALA A 165 -11.71 -9.31 18.93
N VAL A 166 -10.70 -10.18 19.13
CA VAL A 166 -10.47 -10.88 20.40
C VAL A 166 -10.32 -9.88 21.54
N SER A 167 -11.11 -10.02 22.61
CA SER A 167 -11.17 -9.04 23.72
C SER A 167 -9.82 -8.72 24.35
N ARG A 168 -8.93 -9.72 24.46
CA ARG A 168 -7.54 -9.54 24.95
C ARG A 168 -6.70 -8.58 24.11
N ALA A 169 -7.02 -8.41 22.82
CA ALA A 169 -6.33 -7.45 21.98
C ALA A 169 -6.71 -6.00 22.29
N GLY A 170 -7.81 -5.79 23.02
CA GLY A 170 -8.23 -4.48 23.53
C GLY A 170 -7.49 -4.07 24.81
N GLU A 171 -6.83 -5.00 25.50
CA GLU A 171 -6.13 -4.73 26.77
C GLU A 171 -4.86 -3.91 26.55
N ILE A 172 -4.77 -2.79 27.25
CA ILE A 172 -3.59 -1.92 27.24
C ILE A 172 -2.69 -2.34 28.40
N SER A 173 -1.41 -2.61 28.12
CA SER A 173 -0.42 -2.89 29.17
C SER A 173 -0.10 -1.63 29.99
N LYS A 174 0.55 -1.79 31.15
CA LYS A 174 1.02 -0.68 32.00
C LYS A 174 1.87 0.37 31.25
N GLY A 175 2.51 -0.02 30.15
CA GLY A 175 3.29 0.87 29.27
C GLY A 175 2.51 1.57 28.15
N GLY A 176 1.17 1.49 28.13
CA GLY A 176 0.33 2.16 27.13
C GLY A 176 0.20 1.46 25.77
N ASN A 177 0.80 0.27 25.61
CA ASN A 177 0.81 -0.49 24.35
C ASN A 177 -0.03 -1.78 24.44
N PRO A 178 -0.80 -2.14 23.39
CA PRO A 178 -1.57 -3.38 23.34
C PRO A 178 -0.67 -4.58 22.97
N ILE A 179 0.02 -5.15 23.96
CA ILE A 179 1.04 -6.20 23.76
C ILE A 179 0.46 -7.42 23.03
N PHE A 180 -0.75 -7.86 23.39
CA PHE A 180 -1.37 -9.01 22.75
C PHE A 180 -1.66 -8.77 21.26
N ALA A 181 -2.14 -7.57 20.91
CA ALA A 181 -2.38 -7.19 19.52
C ALA A 181 -1.06 -7.14 18.71
N VAL A 182 0.03 -6.67 19.33
CA VAL A 182 1.38 -6.69 18.73
C VAL A 182 1.78 -8.13 18.41
N LEU A 183 1.76 -9.02 19.40
CA LEU A 183 2.16 -10.43 19.22
C LEU A 183 1.29 -11.14 18.19
N LEU A 184 -0.02 -10.87 18.17
CA LEU A 184 -0.93 -11.45 17.19
C LEU A 184 -0.59 -10.99 15.77
N SER A 185 -0.38 -9.68 15.56
CA SER A 185 -0.02 -9.14 14.25
C SER A 185 1.34 -9.64 13.77
N TRP A 186 2.32 -9.73 14.68
CA TRP A 186 3.65 -10.24 14.38
C TRP A 186 3.62 -11.73 14.01
N GLY A 187 2.95 -12.55 14.82
CA GLY A 187 2.83 -13.99 14.57
C GLY A 187 2.15 -14.29 13.24
N PHE A 188 1.08 -13.55 12.93
CA PHE A 188 0.40 -13.67 11.63
C PHE A 188 1.29 -13.25 10.46
N SER A 189 2.07 -12.18 10.62
CA SER A 189 3.01 -11.72 9.59
C SER A 189 4.11 -12.76 9.32
N VAL A 190 4.71 -13.32 10.37
CA VAL A 190 5.74 -14.38 10.25
C VAL A 190 5.16 -15.63 9.58
N PHE A 191 3.95 -16.05 9.99
CA PHE A 191 3.25 -17.18 9.39
C PHE A 191 3.07 -17.00 7.87
N LEU A 192 2.60 -15.83 7.43
CA LEU A 192 2.42 -15.53 6.02
C LEU A 192 3.73 -15.50 5.24
N ILE A 193 4.80 -14.95 5.83
CA ILE A 193 6.15 -14.93 5.22
C ILE A 193 6.67 -16.35 5.00
N MET A 194 6.45 -17.25 5.96
CA MET A 194 6.90 -18.65 5.85
C MET A 194 6.17 -19.44 4.75
N ILE A 195 4.97 -19.02 4.35
CA ILE A 195 4.14 -19.76 3.39
C ILE A 195 4.34 -19.27 1.95
N GLY A 196 4.31 -17.95 1.74
CA GLY A 196 3.98 -17.41 0.41
C GLY A 196 5.13 -16.86 -0.42
N GLY A 197 6.23 -16.41 0.19
CA GLY A 197 7.22 -15.59 -0.52
C GLY A 197 6.65 -14.24 -1.00
N PHE A 198 7.46 -13.46 -1.72
CA PHE A 198 7.11 -12.07 -2.06
C PHE A 198 5.92 -11.95 -3.03
N GLU A 199 5.93 -12.69 -4.14
CA GLU A 199 4.91 -12.57 -5.18
C GLU A 199 3.51 -12.97 -4.68
N PHE A 200 3.40 -14.05 -3.91
CA PHE A 200 2.14 -14.44 -3.28
C PHE A 200 1.60 -13.35 -2.36
N LEU A 201 2.46 -12.79 -1.50
CA LEU A 201 2.05 -11.73 -0.57
C LEU A 201 1.64 -10.46 -1.29
N LEU A 202 2.32 -10.12 -2.39
CA LEU A 202 1.98 -9.01 -3.26
C LEU A 202 0.60 -9.22 -3.90
N TYR A 203 0.36 -10.38 -4.51
CA TYR A 203 -0.94 -10.70 -5.09
C TYR A 203 -2.05 -10.71 -4.03
N LEU A 204 -1.83 -11.38 -2.89
CA LEU A 204 -2.77 -11.43 -1.78
C LEU A 204 -3.15 -10.02 -1.28
N SER A 205 -2.17 -9.12 -1.15
CA SER A 205 -2.39 -7.72 -0.78
C SER A 205 -3.23 -6.98 -1.82
N VAL A 206 -2.88 -7.13 -3.10
CA VAL A 206 -3.61 -6.50 -4.22
C VAL A 206 -5.05 -6.99 -4.28
N PHE A 207 -5.33 -8.27 -4.04
CA PHE A 207 -6.70 -8.78 -3.97
C PHE A 207 -7.52 -8.11 -2.87
N PHE A 208 -6.94 -7.89 -1.69
CA PHE A 208 -7.62 -7.15 -0.63
C PHE A 208 -7.85 -5.68 -1.01
N TYR A 209 -6.88 -5.02 -1.65
CA TYR A 209 -7.02 -3.64 -2.12
C TYR A 209 -8.12 -3.50 -3.16
N LEU A 210 -8.16 -4.39 -4.15
CA LEU A 210 -9.20 -4.41 -5.19
C LEU A 210 -10.59 -4.49 -4.58
N TYR A 211 -10.80 -5.44 -3.66
CA TYR A 211 -12.07 -5.60 -2.96
C TYR A 211 -12.44 -4.34 -2.15
N LEU A 212 -11.50 -3.81 -1.36
CA LEU A 212 -11.73 -2.62 -0.54
C LEU A 212 -12.04 -1.39 -1.38
N TYR A 213 -11.34 -1.17 -2.49
CA TYR A 213 -11.55 0.00 -3.35
C TYR A 213 -12.89 -0.04 -4.08
N VAL A 214 -13.32 -1.21 -4.57
CA VAL A 214 -14.66 -1.37 -5.14
C VAL A 214 -15.73 -1.03 -4.10
N LEU A 215 -15.58 -1.54 -2.86
CA LEU A 215 -16.51 -1.23 -1.77
C LEU A 215 -16.51 0.24 -1.38
N LEU A 216 -15.36 0.89 -1.31
CA LEU A 216 -15.25 2.31 -0.99
C LEU A 216 -15.98 3.17 -2.03
N ILE A 217 -15.77 2.90 -3.32
CA ILE A 217 -16.41 3.64 -4.41
C ILE A 217 -17.91 3.38 -4.45
N ALA A 218 -18.33 2.11 -4.32
CA ALA A 218 -19.75 1.75 -4.20
C ALA A 218 -20.41 2.44 -3.00
N GLY A 219 -19.70 2.50 -1.86
CA GLY A 219 -20.13 3.20 -0.66
C GLY A 219 -20.41 4.69 -0.92
N VAL A 220 -19.57 5.38 -1.70
CA VAL A 220 -19.81 6.78 -2.08
C VAL A 220 -21.10 6.94 -2.90
N ILE A 221 -21.36 6.03 -3.84
CA ILE A 221 -22.58 6.06 -4.67
C ILE A 221 -23.82 5.83 -3.79
N ILE A 222 -23.78 4.81 -2.93
CA ILE A 222 -24.87 4.49 -2.01
C ILE A 222 -25.13 5.64 -1.04
N LEU A 223 -24.08 6.22 -0.44
CA LEU A 223 -24.23 7.30 0.53
C LEU A 223 -24.79 8.57 -0.12
N ARG A 224 -24.45 8.83 -1.39
CA ARG A 224 -25.04 9.95 -2.13
C ARG A 224 -26.52 9.77 -2.42
N SER A 225 -26.97 8.54 -2.65
CA SER A 225 -28.39 8.22 -2.81
C SER A 225 -29.15 8.26 -1.48
N ARG A 226 -28.55 7.77 -0.39
CA ARG A 226 -29.22 7.68 0.93
C ARG A 226 -29.22 8.98 1.72
N GLN A 227 -28.22 9.83 1.52
CA GLN A 227 -28.04 11.08 2.27
C GLN A 227 -27.75 12.23 1.28
N PRO A 228 -28.73 12.61 0.43
CA PRO A 228 -28.52 13.63 -0.60
C PRO A 228 -28.12 14.99 -0.03
N ASP A 229 -28.68 15.37 1.12
CA ASP A 229 -28.53 16.69 1.75
C ASP A 229 -27.38 16.80 2.76
N ALA A 230 -26.59 15.74 2.93
CA ALA A 230 -25.42 15.79 3.81
C ALA A 230 -24.43 16.87 3.33
N ASP A 231 -23.83 17.61 4.28
CA ASP A 231 -22.76 18.56 3.96
C ASP A 231 -21.56 17.81 3.38
N ARG A 232 -21.04 18.30 2.25
CA ARG A 232 -19.96 17.67 1.49
C ARG A 232 -18.88 18.70 1.22
N PRO A 233 -17.94 18.86 2.16
CA PRO A 233 -16.82 19.79 2.03
C PRO A 233 -15.95 19.58 0.80
N TYR A 234 -15.88 18.33 0.33
CA TYR A 234 -15.24 17.97 -0.92
C TYR A 234 -16.20 17.15 -1.77
N ARG A 235 -16.33 17.52 -3.05
CA ARG A 235 -17.12 16.79 -4.04
C ARG A 235 -16.17 16.23 -5.09
N ALA A 236 -16.29 14.93 -5.36
CA ALA A 236 -15.54 14.29 -6.44
C ALA A 236 -15.75 15.02 -7.77
N TRP A 237 -14.65 15.35 -8.44
CA TRP A 237 -14.67 16.01 -9.74
C TRP A 237 -15.41 15.16 -10.77
N GLY A 238 -16.31 15.75 -11.56
CA GLY A 238 -17.04 15.03 -12.63
C GLY A 238 -18.08 14.02 -12.16
N HIS A 239 -18.48 14.03 -10.89
CA HIS A 239 -19.53 13.14 -10.38
C HIS A 239 -20.89 13.49 -11.03
N PRO A 240 -21.71 12.49 -11.43
CA PRO A 240 -21.59 11.06 -11.15
C PRO A 240 -20.73 10.25 -12.13
N TRP A 241 -20.50 10.77 -13.32
CA TRP A 241 -19.80 10.06 -14.40
C TRP A 241 -18.41 9.57 -13.99
N SER A 242 -17.60 10.42 -13.35
CA SER A 242 -16.26 10.05 -12.88
C SER A 242 -16.25 8.90 -11.86
N THR A 243 -17.31 8.80 -11.04
CA THR A 243 -17.40 7.78 -9.99
C THR A 243 -17.84 6.45 -10.59
N TYR A 244 -18.74 6.47 -11.57
CA TYR A 244 -19.12 5.26 -12.31
C TYR A 244 -18.00 4.73 -13.19
N THR A 245 -17.27 5.60 -13.89
CA THR A 245 -16.11 5.17 -14.69
C THR A 245 -15.00 4.61 -13.81
N CYS A 246 -14.75 5.22 -12.65
CA CYS A 246 -13.79 4.70 -11.68
C CYS A 246 -14.22 3.33 -11.13
N LEU A 247 -15.50 3.17 -10.75
CA LEU A 247 -16.03 1.89 -10.29
C LEU A 247 -15.89 0.81 -11.37
N PHE A 248 -16.28 1.13 -12.61
CA PHE A 248 -16.16 0.22 -13.74
C PHE A 248 -14.71 -0.19 -14.00
N GLY A 249 -13.77 0.75 -13.98
CA GLY A 249 -12.34 0.48 -14.13
C GLY A 249 -11.81 -0.46 -13.05
N TRP A 250 -12.15 -0.22 -11.78
CA TRP A 250 -11.73 -1.10 -10.68
C TRP A 250 -12.36 -2.49 -10.76
N ILE A 251 -13.61 -2.61 -11.21
CA ILE A 251 -14.25 -3.91 -11.46
C ILE A 251 -13.53 -4.65 -12.58
N LEU A 252 -13.22 -3.98 -13.71
CA LEU A 252 -12.50 -4.61 -14.82
C LEU A 252 -11.12 -5.10 -14.40
N ILE A 253 -10.35 -4.29 -13.68
CA ILE A 253 -9.05 -4.69 -13.15
C ILE A 253 -9.20 -5.88 -12.19
N SER A 254 -10.22 -5.86 -11.33
CA SER A 254 -10.49 -6.97 -10.41
C SER A 254 -10.81 -8.26 -11.16
N LEU A 255 -11.66 -8.19 -12.19
CA LEU A 255 -12.00 -9.35 -13.02
C LEU A 255 -10.79 -9.88 -13.78
N PHE A 256 -9.95 -8.99 -14.30
CA PHE A 256 -8.69 -9.37 -14.94
C PHE A 256 -7.77 -10.11 -13.98
N GLN A 257 -7.51 -9.55 -12.79
CA GLN A 257 -6.62 -10.20 -11.80
C GLN A 257 -7.19 -11.52 -11.29
N VAL A 258 -8.51 -11.60 -11.02
CA VAL A 258 -9.16 -12.85 -10.60
C VAL A 258 -9.10 -13.91 -11.70
N GLY A 259 -9.31 -13.52 -12.97
CA GLY A 259 -9.31 -14.46 -14.09
C GLY A 259 -7.93 -15.00 -14.42
N VAL A 260 -6.88 -14.22 -14.19
CA VAL A 260 -5.49 -14.61 -14.48
C VAL A 260 -4.86 -15.35 -13.30
N GLU A 261 -5.10 -14.92 -12.06
CA GLU A 261 -4.49 -15.47 -10.84
C GLU A 261 -5.55 -16.18 -9.96
N ILE A 262 -6.25 -17.17 -10.53
CA ILE A 262 -7.38 -17.86 -9.87
C ILE A 262 -6.96 -18.48 -8.54
N ASP A 263 -5.76 -19.07 -8.44
CA ASP A 263 -5.29 -19.70 -7.22
C ASP A 263 -5.14 -18.68 -6.09
N THR A 264 -4.50 -17.54 -6.36
CA THR A 264 -4.34 -16.47 -5.36
C THR A 264 -5.66 -15.79 -5.03
N ALA A 265 -6.55 -15.62 -6.02
CA ALA A 265 -7.91 -15.15 -5.79
C ALA A 265 -8.68 -16.12 -4.87
N ALA A 266 -8.51 -17.43 -5.04
CA ALA A 266 -9.12 -18.44 -4.19
C ALA A 266 -8.60 -18.36 -2.75
N TYR A 267 -7.29 -18.19 -2.55
CA TYR A 267 -6.73 -17.96 -1.21
C TYR A 267 -7.31 -16.70 -0.58
N ALA A 268 -7.34 -15.57 -1.28
CA ALA A 268 -7.94 -14.34 -0.78
C ALA A 268 -9.43 -14.53 -0.42
N ALA A 269 -10.19 -15.20 -1.28
CA ALA A 269 -11.60 -15.53 -1.03
C ALA A 269 -11.77 -16.44 0.19
N ILE A 270 -10.90 -17.43 0.38
CA ILE A 270 -10.87 -18.29 1.57
C ILE A 270 -10.58 -17.45 2.82
N PHE A 271 -9.62 -16.53 2.78
CA PHE A 271 -9.34 -15.63 3.91
C PHE A 271 -10.56 -14.77 4.26
N VAL A 272 -11.25 -14.19 3.27
CA VAL A 272 -12.49 -13.44 3.49
C VAL A 272 -13.60 -14.34 4.02
N ALA A 273 -13.75 -15.54 3.46
CA ALA A 273 -14.75 -16.51 3.88
C ALA A 273 -14.51 -17.02 5.31
N ILE A 274 -13.25 -17.19 5.74
CA ILE A 274 -12.85 -17.54 7.11
C ILE A 274 -13.01 -16.34 8.06
N SER A 275 -12.85 -15.11 7.56
CA SER A 275 -13.05 -13.91 8.37
C SER A 275 -14.50 -13.82 8.89
N TRP A 276 -15.49 -14.28 8.13
CA TRP A 276 -16.90 -14.29 8.55
C TRP A 276 -17.23 -15.19 9.77
N PRO A 277 -16.90 -16.50 9.80
CA PRO A 277 -17.12 -17.34 10.97
C PRO A 277 -16.28 -16.89 12.16
N VAL A 278 -15.02 -16.46 11.94
CA VAL A 278 -14.18 -15.89 13.00
C VAL A 278 -14.85 -14.65 13.62
N TYR A 279 -15.33 -13.74 12.79
CA TYR A 279 -16.13 -12.58 13.21
C TYR A 279 -17.35 -12.99 14.06
N ARG A 280 -18.14 -13.96 13.61
CA ARG A 280 -19.33 -14.41 14.37
C ARG A 280 -18.99 -15.06 15.70
N VAL A 281 -17.93 -15.87 15.78
CA VAL A 281 -17.49 -16.51 17.03
C VAL A 281 -16.99 -15.47 18.02
N ILE A 282 -16.21 -14.50 17.53
CA ILE A 282 -15.67 -13.41 18.35
C ILE A 282 -16.77 -12.49 18.87
N VAL A 283 -17.69 -12.03 18.00
CA VAL A 283 -18.80 -11.15 18.42
C VAL A 283 -19.73 -11.83 19.42
N ARG A 284 -20.03 -13.13 19.21
CA ARG A 284 -20.82 -13.91 20.19
C ARG A 284 -20.11 -14.02 21.54
N SER A 285 -18.79 -14.16 21.54
CA SER A 285 -17.97 -14.23 22.76
C SER A 285 -17.81 -12.86 23.44
N GLY A 286 -17.69 -11.78 22.65
CA GLY A 286 -17.62 -10.40 23.12
C GLY A 286 -18.93 -9.92 23.75
N SER A 287 -20.08 -10.30 23.18
CA SER A 287 -21.39 -10.09 23.80
C SER A 287 -21.48 -10.74 25.18
N ASN A 288 -20.99 -11.98 25.34
CA ASN A 288 -20.96 -12.67 26.63
C ASN A 288 -19.98 -12.05 27.64
N TYR A 289 -18.89 -11.42 27.17
CA TYR A 289 -17.94 -10.71 28.02
C TYR A 289 -18.51 -9.36 28.52
N LYS A 290 -19.15 -8.56 27.66
CA LYS A 290 -19.82 -7.31 28.04
C LYS A 290 -20.94 -7.52 29.08
N ILE A 291 -21.66 -8.64 28.98
CA ILE A 291 -22.68 -9.05 29.96
C ILE A 291 -22.06 -9.38 31.34
N LYS A 292 -20.85 -9.97 31.36
CA LYS A 292 -20.14 -10.31 32.60
C LYS A 292 -19.41 -9.13 33.25
N ASN A 293 -19.05 -8.09 32.50
CA ASN A 293 -18.29 -6.95 33.01
C ASN A 293 -18.80 -5.61 32.42
N PRO A 294 -19.93 -5.07 32.92
CA PRO A 294 -20.63 -3.94 32.30
C PRO A 294 -19.96 -2.57 32.53
N LYS A 295 -18.79 -2.52 33.16
CA LYS A 295 -18.04 -1.28 33.43
C LYS A 295 -16.67 -1.35 32.74
N GLY A 296 -16.64 -0.98 31.48
CA GLY A 296 -15.44 -0.74 30.67
C GLY A 296 -15.72 0.39 29.69
#